data_AF-A0A2N4X7E0-F1
#
_entry.id   AF-A0A2N4X7E0-F1
#
_cell.length_a   1.000
_cell.length_b   1.000
_cell.length_c   1.000
_cell.angle_alpha   90.00
_cell.angle_beta   90.00
_cell.angle_gamma   90.00
#
_symmetry.space_group_name_H-M   'P 1'
#
loop_
_entity.id
_entity.type
_entity.pdbx_description
1 polymer ?
#
loop_
_entity_poly.entity_id
_entity_poly.type
_entity_poly.pdbx_seq_one_letter_code
_entity_poly.pdbx_strand_id
1 'polypeptide(L)'
;MEEQKKITKHYSNEELTVVWQPHMCIHSAICFKGLPHVFDPRKRPWVTPEKETGQIIMEQIDKCPSGALSYFLNEVGEKEKQIDSETIIETTKDGPLLVYGNILIKDTEGNLTKKHKVTALCRCGASENKPFCDGTHTKIGFTA
;
A
#
# COMPACT_ATOMS: atom_id res chain seq x y z
N MET A 1 -9.58 -7.54 -46.43
CA MET A 1 -9.62 -6.53 -45.35
C MET A 1 -8.55 -6.93 -44.36
N GLU A 2 -7.38 -6.29 -44.41
CA GLU A 2 -6.28 -6.58 -43.48
C GLU A 2 -6.66 -6.15 -42.08
N GLU A 3 -6.73 -7.09 -41.14
CA GLU A 3 -6.73 -6.80 -39.71
C GLU A 3 -5.44 -6.05 -39.37
N GLN A 4 -5.53 -4.73 -39.26
CA GLN A 4 -4.43 -3.89 -38.81
C GLN A 4 -3.99 -4.36 -37.42
N LYS A 5 -2.78 -4.93 -37.35
CA LYS A 5 -2.20 -5.53 -36.17
C LYS A 5 -2.17 -4.51 -35.03
N LYS A 6 -3.07 -4.65 -34.05
CA LYS A 6 -3.16 -3.78 -32.88
C LYS A 6 -1.90 -3.95 -32.02
N ILE A 7 -0.98 -2.99 -32.11
CA ILE A 7 0.26 -3.01 -31.33
C ILE A 7 -0.09 -2.68 -29.88
N THR A 8 0.35 -3.52 -28.94
CA THR A 8 0.30 -3.26 -27.50
C THR A 8 1.72 -3.35 -26.95
N LYS A 9 2.15 -2.34 -26.19
CA LYS A 9 3.47 -2.29 -25.56
C LYS A 9 3.32 -2.35 -24.05
N HIS A 10 4.24 -3.03 -23.39
CA HIS A 10 4.28 -3.21 -21.95
C HIS A 10 5.61 -2.66 -21.42
N TYR A 11 5.54 -1.86 -20.36
CA TYR A 11 6.69 -1.25 -19.68
C TYR A 11 6.52 -1.50 -18.20
N SER A 12 7.42 -2.27 -17.60
CA SER A 12 7.27 -2.79 -16.25
C SER A 12 8.40 -2.32 -15.35
N ASN A 13 8.07 -1.90 -14.13
CA ASN A 13 9.02 -1.68 -13.04
C ASN A 13 8.77 -2.71 -11.92
N GLU A 14 9.35 -2.52 -10.74
CA GLU A 14 9.14 -3.41 -9.59
C GLU A 14 7.70 -3.38 -9.04
N GLU A 15 6.92 -2.33 -9.33
CA GLU A 15 5.62 -2.07 -8.72
C GLU A 15 4.42 -2.38 -9.64
N LEU A 16 4.50 -1.98 -10.90
CA LEU A 16 3.42 -2.05 -11.88
C LEU A 16 3.95 -2.20 -13.30
N THR A 17 3.07 -2.67 -14.18
CA THR A 17 3.27 -2.66 -15.62
C THR A 17 2.33 -1.65 -16.27
N VAL A 18 2.90 -0.69 -16.99
CA VAL A 18 2.19 0.24 -17.88
C VAL A 18 1.96 -0.42 -19.23
N VAL A 19 0.71 -0.44 -19.66
CA VAL A 19 0.28 -0.91 -20.97
C VAL A 19 -0.04 0.30 -21.85
N TRP A 20 0.52 0.32 -23.05
CA TRP A 20 0.26 1.36 -24.04
C TRP A 20 -0.24 0.77 -25.36
N GLN A 21 -1.41 1.24 -25.79
CA GLN A 21 -2.06 0.87 -27.05
C GLN A 21 -2.10 2.10 -27.97
N PRO A 22 -1.11 2.28 -28.87
CA PRO A 22 -0.99 3.49 -29.69
C PRO A 22 -2.22 3.76 -30.56
N HIS A 23 -2.89 2.70 -31.02
CA HIS A 23 -4.08 2.82 -31.86
C HIS A 23 -5.30 3.43 -31.13
N MET A 24 -5.30 3.44 -29.80
CA MET A 24 -6.36 4.08 -29.00
C MET A 24 -5.99 5.53 -28.64
N CYS A 25 -4.76 5.98 -28.93
CA CYS A 25 -4.26 7.27 -28.45
C CYS A 25 -4.82 8.42 -29.28
N ILE A 26 -5.59 9.32 -28.65
CA ILE A 26 -6.05 10.57 -29.26
C ILE A 26 -5.02 11.72 -29.17
N HIS A 27 -3.81 11.43 -28.67
CA HIS A 27 -2.71 12.39 -28.54
C HIS A 27 -3.06 13.67 -27.77
N SER A 28 -3.87 13.56 -26.70
CA SER A 28 -4.21 14.70 -25.83
C SER A 28 -2.99 15.35 -25.14
N ALA A 29 -1.84 14.67 -25.15
CA ALA A 29 -0.60 15.07 -24.49
C ALA A 29 -0.68 15.21 -22.96
N ILE A 30 -1.81 14.83 -22.33
CA ILE A 30 -1.99 14.88 -20.88
C ILE A 30 -0.94 14.04 -20.16
N CYS A 31 -0.62 12.85 -20.69
CA CYS A 31 0.39 11.95 -20.13
C CYS A 31 1.78 12.59 -20.09
N PHE A 32 2.29 13.08 -21.22
CA PHE A 32 3.62 13.71 -21.31
C PHE A 32 3.69 15.05 -20.57
N LYS A 33 2.63 15.87 -20.62
CA LYS A 33 2.60 17.14 -19.90
C LYS A 33 2.54 16.95 -18.38
N GLY A 34 1.87 15.89 -17.91
CA GLY A 34 1.74 15.58 -16.50
C GLY A 34 2.98 14.92 -15.90
N LEU A 35 3.51 13.88 -16.56
CA LEU A 35 4.73 13.17 -16.12
C LEU A 35 5.74 13.06 -17.28
N PRO A 36 6.44 14.15 -17.63
CA PRO A 36 7.38 14.17 -18.75
C PRO A 36 8.62 13.29 -18.53
N HIS A 37 8.95 12.98 -17.28
CA HIS A 37 10.03 12.05 -16.93
C HIS A 37 9.64 10.59 -17.11
N VAL A 38 8.34 10.25 -17.10
CA VAL A 38 7.83 8.89 -17.31
C VAL A 38 7.38 8.67 -18.75
N PHE A 39 6.65 9.62 -19.34
CA PHE A 39 6.02 9.48 -20.67
C PHE A 39 6.66 10.39 -21.71
N ASP A 40 7.82 10.04 -22.27
CA ASP A 40 8.54 10.90 -23.21
C ASP A 40 8.46 10.36 -24.65
N PRO A 41 7.64 10.96 -25.55
CA PRO A 41 7.48 10.50 -26.92
C PRO A 41 8.77 10.64 -27.76
N ARG A 42 9.74 11.44 -27.30
CA ARG A 42 11.03 11.67 -27.97
C ARG A 42 12.06 10.61 -27.60
N LYS A 43 11.86 9.87 -26.50
CA LYS A 43 12.79 8.83 -26.05
C LYS A 43 12.34 7.44 -26.46
N ARG A 44 13.31 6.53 -26.48
CA ARG A 44 13.11 5.09 -26.62
C ARG A 44 13.86 4.42 -25.46
N PRO A 45 13.17 3.76 -24.53
CA PRO A 45 11.71 3.54 -24.46
C PRO A 45 10.91 4.85 -24.28
N TRP A 46 9.67 4.88 -24.80
CA TRP A 46 8.74 6.00 -24.62
C TRP A 46 8.34 6.13 -23.15
N VAL A 47 8.03 5.00 -22.51
CA VAL A 47 7.61 4.94 -21.10
C VAL A 47 8.78 4.42 -20.27
N THR A 48 9.13 5.14 -19.20
CA THR A 48 10.14 4.73 -18.21
C THR A 48 9.52 4.75 -16.81
N PRO A 49 8.85 3.65 -16.39
CA PRO A 49 8.12 3.58 -15.13
C PRO A 49 9.04 3.59 -13.89
N GLU A 50 10.36 3.44 -14.05
CA GLU A 50 11.33 3.45 -12.96
C GLU A 50 11.62 4.85 -12.40
N LYS A 51 11.15 5.90 -13.08
CA LYS A 51 11.44 7.29 -12.73
C LYS A 51 10.43 7.92 -11.78
N GLU A 52 9.40 7.18 -11.37
CA GLU A 52 8.34 7.67 -10.52
C GLU A 52 7.69 6.53 -9.72
N THR A 53 7.03 6.86 -8.63
CA THR A 53 6.24 5.91 -7.83
C THR A 53 5.02 5.40 -8.60
N GLY A 54 4.62 4.17 -8.32
CA GLY A 54 3.49 3.54 -8.99
C GLY A 54 2.19 4.30 -8.80
N GLN A 55 1.97 4.88 -7.61
CA GLN A 55 0.77 5.68 -7.33
C GLN A 55 0.64 6.89 -8.26
N ILE A 56 1.69 7.70 -8.38
CA ILE A 56 1.67 8.90 -9.22
C ILE A 56 1.51 8.53 -10.70
N ILE A 57 2.12 7.42 -11.15
CA ILE A 57 1.94 6.90 -12.51
C ILE A 57 0.49 6.49 -12.76
N MET A 58 -0.16 5.79 -11.82
CA MET A 58 -1.56 5.37 -11.93
C MET A 58 -2.50 6.59 -12.04
N GLU A 59 -2.36 7.57 -11.13
CA GLU A 59 -3.15 8.80 -11.14
C GLU A 59 -3.01 9.59 -12.46
N GLN A 60 -1.84 9.51 -13.09
CA GLN A 60 -1.61 10.15 -14.38
C GLN A 60 -2.21 9.37 -15.55
N ILE A 61 -2.18 8.03 -15.49
CA ILE A 61 -2.80 7.15 -16.49
C ILE A 61 -4.32 7.30 -16.46
N ASP A 62 -4.94 7.43 -15.29
CA ASP A 62 -6.39 7.62 -15.13
C ASP A 62 -6.92 8.89 -15.83
N LYS A 63 -6.04 9.87 -16.05
CA LYS A 63 -6.35 11.09 -16.81
C LYS A 63 -6.29 10.88 -18.33
N CYS A 64 -6.04 9.65 -18.83
CA CYS A 64 -6.00 9.35 -20.25
C CYS A 64 -7.44 9.26 -20.83
N PRO A 65 -7.90 10.26 -21.58
CA PRO A 65 -9.29 10.31 -22.03
C PRO A 65 -9.66 9.19 -23.01
N SER A 66 -8.66 8.60 -23.66
CA SER A 66 -8.88 7.57 -24.69
C SER A 66 -8.61 6.14 -24.20
N GLY A 67 -8.18 5.96 -22.96
CA GLY A 67 -7.80 4.65 -22.43
C GLY A 67 -6.60 4.00 -23.13
N ALA A 68 -5.82 4.78 -23.89
CA ALA A 68 -4.63 4.27 -24.59
C ALA A 68 -3.49 3.89 -23.65
N LEU A 69 -3.52 4.42 -22.43
CA LEU A 69 -2.67 4.00 -21.33
C LEU A 69 -3.55 3.28 -20.32
N SER A 70 -3.07 2.14 -19.85
CA SER A 70 -3.64 1.40 -18.72
C SER A 70 -2.50 0.77 -17.92
N TYR A 71 -2.80 0.15 -16.79
CA TYR A 71 -1.80 -0.50 -15.96
C TYR A 71 -2.36 -1.72 -15.27
N PHE A 72 -1.47 -2.59 -14.81
CA PHE A 72 -1.75 -3.60 -13.81
C PHE A 72 -0.62 -3.63 -12.78
N LEU A 73 -0.96 -3.94 -11.54
CA LEU A 73 0.03 -4.10 -10.48
C LEU A 73 0.77 -5.41 -10.73
N ASN A 74 2.10 -5.36 -10.61
CA ASN A 74 2.88 -6.59 -10.60
C ASN A 74 2.60 -7.30 -9.27
N GLU A 75 2.67 -8.63 -9.23
CA GLU A 75 2.58 -9.36 -7.97
C GLU A 75 3.86 -9.09 -7.16
N VAL A 76 3.86 -7.96 -6.46
CA VAL A 76 4.90 -7.57 -5.52
C VAL A 76 4.56 -8.19 -4.19
N GLY A 77 5.47 -9.01 -3.65
CA GLY A 77 5.42 -9.44 -2.26
C GLY A 77 5.13 -8.25 -1.35
N GLU A 78 4.02 -8.38 -0.61
CA GLU A 78 3.47 -7.47 0.39
C GLU A 78 4.19 -6.12 0.54
N LYS A 79 3.76 -5.10 -0.21
CA LYS A 79 4.12 -3.71 0.09
C LYS A 79 3.63 -3.35 1.49
N GLU A 80 4.56 -2.83 2.31
CA GLU A 80 4.30 -2.24 3.61
C GLU A 80 3.16 -1.21 3.51
N LYS A 81 2.06 -1.48 4.21
CA LYS A 81 0.91 -0.58 4.30
C LYS A 81 1.32 0.69 5.04
N GLN A 82 1.21 1.83 4.36
CA GLN A 82 1.04 3.12 5.00
C GLN A 82 -0.27 3.09 5.82
N ILE A 83 -0.18 3.14 7.15
CA ILE A 83 -1.35 3.17 8.05
C ILE A 83 -1.67 4.63 8.33
N ASP A 84 -2.67 5.17 7.63
CA ASP A 84 -3.16 6.55 7.78
C ASP A 84 -4.37 6.65 8.74
N SER A 85 -4.30 5.92 9.87
CA SER A 85 -5.30 6.03 10.94
C SER A 85 -4.59 6.10 12.27
N GLU A 86 -4.57 7.28 12.87
CA GLU A 86 -4.06 7.50 14.22
C GLU A 86 -4.74 6.51 15.19
N THR A 87 -3.93 5.85 16.01
CA THR A 87 -4.38 4.88 17.00
C THR A 87 -4.18 5.49 18.38
N ILE A 88 -5.21 5.42 19.23
CA ILE A 88 -5.11 5.94 20.60
C ILE A 88 -4.65 4.80 21.51
N ILE A 89 -3.61 5.06 22.31
CA ILE A 89 -3.15 4.15 23.37
C ILE A 89 -3.38 4.83 24.72
N GLU A 90 -4.21 4.21 25.56
CA GLU A 90 -4.56 4.71 26.89
C GLU A 90 -4.02 3.78 27.98
N THR A 91 -3.43 4.35 29.03
CA THR A 91 -3.05 3.63 30.25
C THR A 91 -4.21 3.58 31.22
N THR A 92 -4.65 2.38 31.60
CA THR A 92 -5.59 2.22 32.72
C THR A 92 -4.86 2.13 34.05
N LYS A 93 -5.41 2.76 35.10
CA LYS A 93 -4.87 2.67 36.46
C LYS A 93 -4.77 1.21 36.89
N ASP A 94 -3.59 0.79 37.35
CA ASP A 94 -3.33 -0.57 37.85
C ASP A 94 -3.63 -1.68 36.80
N GLY A 95 -3.71 -1.31 35.52
CA GLY A 95 -4.24 -2.17 34.46
C GLY A 95 -3.48 -2.12 33.14
N PRO A 96 -4.02 -2.74 32.08
CA PRO A 96 -3.39 -2.86 30.78
C PRO A 96 -3.33 -1.54 30.00
N LEU A 97 -2.58 -1.56 28.90
CA LEU A 97 -2.66 -0.55 27.84
C LEU A 97 -3.84 -0.87 26.93
N LEU A 98 -4.79 0.05 26.81
CA LEU A 98 -5.92 -0.07 25.89
C LEU A 98 -5.57 0.61 24.57
N VAL A 99 -5.59 -0.17 23.50
CA VAL A 99 -5.32 0.31 22.14
C VAL A 99 -6.63 0.38 21.37
N TYR A 100 -7.05 1.58 21.00
CA TYR A 100 -8.27 1.84 20.24
C TYR A 100 -7.95 2.00 18.75
N GLY A 101 -8.54 1.15 17.93
CA GLY A 101 -8.37 1.16 16.48
C GLY A 101 -8.04 -0.21 15.89
N ASN A 102 -7.55 -0.19 14.66
CA ASN A 102 -7.07 -1.36 13.96
C ASN A 102 -5.55 -1.43 14.10
N ILE A 103 -5.02 -2.52 14.62
CA ILE A 103 -3.58 -2.69 14.80
C ILE A 103 -3.08 -4.01 14.22
N LEU A 104 -1.82 -3.98 13.78
CA LEU A 104 -1.03 -5.15 13.43
C LEU A 104 -0.03 -5.39 14.56
N ILE A 105 -0.05 -6.60 15.11
CA ILE A 105 0.91 -7.03 16.13
C ILE A 105 1.84 -8.04 15.47
N LYS A 106 3.13 -7.75 15.48
CA LYS A 106 4.19 -8.66 15.03
C LYS A 106 4.79 -9.34 16.25
N ASP A 107 4.84 -10.67 16.24
CA ASP A 107 5.54 -11.43 17.28
C ASP A 107 7.04 -11.58 16.98
N THR A 108 7.77 -12.26 17.86
CA THR A 108 9.21 -12.51 17.73
C THR A 108 9.57 -13.44 16.57
N GLU A 109 8.63 -14.24 16.09
CA GLU A 109 8.79 -15.16 14.96
C GLU A 109 8.45 -14.48 13.62
N GLY A 110 7.87 -13.27 13.68
CA GLY A 110 7.49 -12.48 12.53
C GLY A 110 6.04 -12.65 12.10
N ASN A 111 5.23 -13.44 12.82
CA ASN A 111 3.82 -13.62 12.50
C ASN A 111 3.04 -12.33 12.79
N LEU A 112 2.13 -11.97 11.88
CA LEU A 112 1.29 -10.79 11.99
C LEU A 112 -0.12 -11.16 12.44
N THR A 113 -0.53 -10.62 13.59
CA THR A 113 -1.91 -10.72 14.10
C THR A 113 -2.65 -9.40 13.90
N LYS A 114 -3.81 -9.45 13.23
CA LYS A 114 -4.72 -8.31 13.10
C LYS A 114 -5.68 -8.25 14.30
N LYS A 115 -5.81 -7.06 14.89
CA LYS A 115 -6.83 -6.77 15.90
C LYS A 115 -7.66 -5.56 15.49
N HIS A 116 -8.89 -5.53 15.98
CA HIS A 116 -9.90 -4.52 15.65
C HIS A 116 -10.53 -3.96 16.92
N LYS A 117 -11.07 -2.74 16.82
CA LYS A 117 -11.79 -2.03 17.89
C LYS A 117 -10.92 -1.69 19.10
N VAL A 118 -10.80 -2.61 20.06
CA VAL A 118 -10.08 -2.38 21.33
C VAL A 118 -9.23 -3.61 21.63
N THR A 119 -7.94 -3.39 21.87
CA THR A 119 -7.01 -4.44 22.28
C THR A 119 -6.37 -4.07 23.62
N ALA A 120 -6.39 -4.98 24.59
CA ALA A 120 -5.71 -4.81 25.86
C ALA A 120 -4.34 -5.48 25.82
N LEU A 121 -3.26 -4.69 25.92
CA LEU A 121 -1.89 -5.18 25.99
C LEU A 121 -1.41 -5.23 27.44
N CYS A 122 -0.68 -6.30 27.77
CA CYS A 122 -0.16 -6.52 29.10
C CYS A 122 0.86 -5.43 29.48
N ARG A 123 0.57 -4.72 30.58
CA ARG A 123 1.50 -3.75 31.19
C ARG A 123 2.19 -4.30 32.45
N CYS A 124 1.57 -5.28 33.11
CA CYS A 124 2.04 -5.82 34.40
C CYS A 124 3.17 -6.87 34.30
N GLY A 125 3.49 -7.37 33.10
CA GLY A 125 4.50 -8.40 32.88
C GLY A 125 4.10 -9.84 33.23
N ALA A 126 2.99 -10.06 33.94
CA ALA A 126 2.61 -11.37 34.46
C ALA A 126 1.62 -12.17 33.59
N SER A 127 1.05 -11.61 32.52
CA SER A 127 0.09 -12.32 31.64
C SER A 127 0.67 -13.63 31.09
N GLU A 128 -0.12 -14.69 31.02
CA GLU A 128 0.23 -15.96 30.37
C GLU A 128 -0.06 -15.93 28.86
N ASN A 129 -0.85 -14.95 28.39
CA ASN A 129 -1.21 -14.77 26.98
C ASN A 129 -0.50 -13.53 26.37
N LYS A 130 0.80 -13.39 26.59
CA LYS A 130 1.57 -12.24 26.08
C LYS A 130 1.49 -12.18 24.54
N PRO A 131 1.42 -10.97 23.95
CA PRO A 131 1.49 -9.64 24.58
C PRO A 131 0.16 -9.13 25.16
N PHE A 132 -0.91 -9.93 25.13
CA PHE A 132 -2.25 -9.52 25.55
C PHE A 132 -2.42 -9.57 27.06
N CYS A 133 -3.34 -8.76 27.57
CA CYS A 133 -3.79 -8.85 28.94
C CYS A 133 -4.80 -9.98 29.11
N ASP A 134 -4.60 -10.82 30.13
CA ASP A 134 -5.44 -11.96 30.51
C ASP A 134 -6.15 -11.75 31.87
N GLY A 135 -5.97 -10.57 32.48
CA GLY A 135 -6.51 -10.23 33.80
C GLY A 135 -5.59 -10.56 34.98
N THR A 136 -4.41 -11.12 34.74
CA THR A 136 -3.47 -11.48 35.83
C THR A 136 -3.02 -10.28 36.67
N HIS A 137 -3.03 -9.06 36.11
CA HIS A 137 -2.72 -7.81 36.83
C HIS A 137 -3.56 -7.61 38.10
N THR A 138 -4.84 -8.00 38.08
CA THR A 138 -5.73 -7.92 39.26
C THR A 138 -5.30 -8.90 40.35
N LYS A 139 -4.89 -10.12 39.96
CA LYS A 139 -4.49 -11.18 40.91
C LYS A 139 -3.19 -10.85 41.64
N ILE A 140 -2.24 -10.21 40.94
CA ILE A 140 -0.93 -9.87 41.49
C ILE A 140 -0.89 -8.49 42.16
N GLY A 141 -2.00 -7.74 42.15
CA GLY A 141 -2.07 -6.38 42.72
C GLY A 141 -1.11 -5.42 42.02
N PHE A 142 -1.04 -5.47 40.69
CA PHE A 142 -0.20 -4.54 39.92
C PHE A 142 -0.57 -3.09 40.23
N THR A 143 0.43 -2.21 40.41
CA THR A 143 0.23 -0.79 40.71
C THR A 143 1.12 0.08 39.83
N ALA A 144 0.50 0.93 38.98
CA ALA A 144 1.21 1.81 38.04
C ALA A 144 0.29 2.78 37.29
#